data_AF-A0A822AFU4-F1
#
_entry.id   AF-A0A822AFU4-F1
#
_cell.length_a   1.000
_cell.length_b   1.000
_cell.length_c   1.000
_cell.angle_alpha   90.00
_cell.angle_beta   90.00
_cell.angle_gamma   90.00
#
_symmetry.space_group_name_H-M   'P 1'
#
loop_
_entity.id
_entity.type
_entity.pdbx_description
1 polymer ?
#
loop_
_entity_poly.entity_id
_entity_poly.type
_entity_poly.pdbx_seq_one_letter_code
_entity_poly.pdbx_strand_id
1 'polypeptide(L)'
;MLTPLLDRAVIPDLKKLIDYWKIHERIAHIRQGSINVLRHLQGQTTNEPSSPLNAAPDITQEPSGATCYEGYENYCINYSQRYSDDALKLIAQYSSSAELLAFVHSLNENEGDSLLEAANDFDETLTDTKTMVDFAVLKTFIDRAYANIKRAKRKTTATPLSLEDVIAAFQTLMNEPEFKNILECFEPCSKSLESIKRIHADSTNKGQSKRKRIFDIMADSSFTFIHESINVSGHVDDRFDVKSQKQSMRYDDLSELRDRARLIEYSNNKIKNETDREIEELHMFVILVDTIETILSILTSLYMAGHPWFETRAFIYRCFYSQTLQQLIRPELLSPLIQDRFVGLLTELFTSKPKRNFQMSIITTSQTGHWRLLNGLRTLQIVYSVHDQEMLGKEELENTIQKLLGNNDAWVTSQISGLGKSTYIRDEILRMNKHYIKFPIGGEMSADILAERLRNQGAQLASSTAALHIDIGTIENAQQLNELLYCLLLFRSFRFGQEAIYVPPDVPIYIELDASPHTSNLQERM
;
A
#
# COMPACT_ATOMS: atom_id res chain seq x y z
N MET A 1 -70.50 10.88 41.52
CA MET A 1 -70.53 9.99 42.70
C MET A 1 -69.78 8.72 42.37
N LEU A 2 -68.47 8.66 42.67
CA LEU A 2 -67.65 7.44 42.58
C LEU A 2 -66.55 7.53 43.65
N THR A 3 -67.00 7.65 44.89
CA THR A 3 -66.24 7.49 46.12
C THR A 3 -67.32 7.12 47.14
N PRO A 4 -67.42 5.87 47.61
CA PRO A 4 -66.34 5.09 48.23
C PRO A 4 -66.37 3.59 47.87
N LEU A 5 -65.47 3.09 47.02
CA LEU A 5 -65.42 1.65 46.67
C LEU A 5 -64.11 0.94 47.01
N LEU A 6 -63.18 1.62 47.68
CA LEU A 6 -61.96 0.99 48.17
C LEU A 6 -61.78 1.32 49.63
N ASP A 7 -61.84 0.28 50.47
CA ASP A 7 -61.37 0.35 51.84
C ASP A 7 -59.92 0.86 51.83
N ARG A 8 -59.57 1.81 52.72
CA ARG A 8 -58.21 2.39 52.76
C ARG A 8 -57.14 1.30 52.95
N ALA A 9 -57.53 0.15 53.49
CA ALA A 9 -56.70 -1.03 53.66
C ALA A 9 -56.33 -1.75 52.34
N VAL A 10 -57.13 -1.66 51.27
CA VAL A 10 -56.91 -2.39 50.00
C VAL A 10 -56.08 -1.59 48.99
N ILE A 11 -56.02 -0.27 49.16
CA ILE A 11 -55.27 0.65 48.29
C ILE A 11 -53.78 0.28 48.18
N PRO A 12 -53.05 -0.08 49.26
CA PRO A 12 -51.65 -0.49 49.16
C PRO A 12 -51.43 -1.75 48.32
N ASP A 13 -52.35 -2.72 48.39
CA ASP A 13 -52.20 -3.99 47.67
C ASP A 13 -52.50 -3.84 46.18
N LEU A 14 -53.53 -3.05 45.84
CA LEU A 14 -53.78 -2.64 44.45
C LEU A 14 -52.60 -1.86 43.87
N LYS A 15 -51.97 -1.00 44.66
CA LYS A 15 -50.77 -0.26 44.23
C LYS A 15 -49.61 -1.21 43.90
N LYS A 16 -49.34 -2.20 44.76
CA LYS A 16 -48.31 -3.23 44.50
C LYS A 16 -48.60 -4.03 43.22
N LEU A 17 -49.86 -4.39 42.98
CA LEU A 17 -50.26 -5.07 41.74
C LEU A 17 -50.04 -4.21 40.49
N ILE A 18 -50.45 -2.94 40.55
CA ILE A 18 -50.22 -1.99 39.46
C ILE A 18 -48.71 -1.80 39.22
N ASP A 19 -47.92 -1.66 40.29
CA ASP A 19 -46.49 -1.47 40.19
C ASP A 19 -45.77 -2.73 39.67
N TYR A 20 -46.23 -3.94 40.01
CA TYR A 20 -45.77 -5.17 39.37
C TYR A 20 -45.98 -5.13 37.86
N TRP A 21 -47.20 -4.87 37.40
CA TRP A 21 -47.52 -4.88 35.97
C TRP A 21 -46.73 -3.83 35.17
N LYS A 22 -46.36 -2.70 35.79
CA LYS A 22 -45.48 -1.71 35.13
C LYS A 22 -44.07 -2.21 34.85
N ILE A 23 -43.55 -3.15 35.65
CA ILE A 23 -42.15 -3.61 35.56
C ILE A 23 -42.01 -5.13 35.44
N HIS A 24 -43.10 -5.85 35.16
CA HIS A 24 -43.12 -7.32 35.17
C HIS A 24 -42.12 -7.94 34.19
N GLU A 25 -41.99 -7.40 32.97
CA GLU A 25 -40.97 -7.80 32.00
C GLU A 25 -39.55 -7.60 32.54
N ARG A 26 -39.30 -6.46 33.21
CA ARG A 26 -38.01 -6.17 33.83
C ARG A 26 -37.71 -7.17 34.95
N ILE A 27 -38.68 -7.49 35.80
CA ILE A 27 -38.53 -8.48 36.88
C ILE A 27 -38.16 -9.85 36.27
N ALA A 28 -38.85 -10.24 35.20
CA ALA A 28 -38.57 -11.46 34.48
C ALA A 28 -37.15 -11.49 33.88
N HIS A 29 -36.71 -10.42 33.22
CA HIS A 29 -35.36 -10.33 32.69
C HIS A 29 -34.28 -10.36 33.77
N ILE A 30 -34.51 -9.71 34.92
CA ILE A 30 -33.59 -9.76 36.07
C ILE A 30 -33.47 -11.19 36.61
N ARG A 31 -34.60 -11.89 36.76
CA ARG A 31 -34.63 -13.28 37.22
C ARG A 31 -33.87 -14.19 36.25
N GLN A 32 -34.24 -14.16 34.97
CA GLN A 32 -33.63 -15.01 33.96
C GLN A 32 -32.14 -14.65 33.75
N GLY A 33 -31.80 -13.37 33.82
CA GLY A 33 -30.42 -12.89 33.72
C GLY A 33 -29.55 -13.36 34.88
N SER A 34 -30.08 -13.36 36.10
CA SER A 34 -29.43 -13.92 37.29
C SER A 34 -29.10 -15.41 37.10
N ILE A 35 -30.05 -16.17 36.53
CA ILE A 35 -29.86 -17.59 36.22
C ILE A 35 -28.78 -17.77 35.15
N ASN A 36 -28.85 -16.98 34.06
CA ASN A 36 -27.93 -17.09 32.94
C ASN A 36 -26.47 -16.78 33.34
N VAL A 37 -26.23 -15.72 34.10
CA VAL A 37 -24.87 -15.35 34.53
C VAL A 37 -24.28 -16.37 35.50
N LEU A 38 -25.08 -16.87 36.46
CA LEU A 38 -24.61 -17.88 37.41
C LEU A 38 -24.32 -19.21 36.71
N ARG A 39 -25.20 -19.64 35.80
CA ARG A 39 -25.00 -20.87 35.01
C ARG A 39 -23.71 -20.80 34.18
N HIS A 40 -23.43 -19.64 33.58
CA HIS A 40 -22.21 -19.43 32.82
C HIS A 40 -20.95 -19.54 33.71
N LEU A 41 -20.96 -18.91 34.89
CA LEU A 41 -19.80 -18.85 35.79
C LEU A 41 -19.56 -20.12 36.61
N GLN A 42 -20.60 -20.92 36.88
CA GLN A 42 -20.51 -22.14 37.68
C GLN A 42 -20.32 -23.41 36.83
N GLY A 43 -20.47 -23.33 35.51
CA GLY A 43 -20.47 -24.47 34.60
C GLY A 43 -21.80 -25.23 34.63
N GLN A 44 -22.18 -25.89 33.53
CA GLN A 44 -23.48 -26.54 33.33
C GLN A 44 -23.82 -27.67 34.31
N THR A 45 -22.96 -27.98 35.28
CA THR A 45 -23.18 -29.00 36.30
C THR A 45 -23.76 -28.37 37.56
N THR A 46 -25.08 -28.27 37.62
CA THR A 46 -25.86 -28.65 38.80
C THR A 46 -27.33 -28.66 38.40
N ASN A 47 -28.06 -29.68 38.85
CA ASN A 47 -29.52 -29.66 38.96
C ASN A 47 -29.96 -28.29 39.48
N GLU A 48 -31.05 -27.76 38.92
CA GLU A 48 -31.63 -26.46 39.25
C GLU A 48 -31.24 -26.03 40.67
N PRO A 49 -30.44 -24.95 40.83
CA PRO A 49 -30.04 -24.53 42.15
C PRO A 49 -31.32 -24.36 42.95
N SER A 50 -31.45 -25.11 44.05
CA SER A 50 -32.51 -25.00 45.03
C SER A 50 -32.35 -23.65 45.74
N SER A 51 -32.63 -22.59 44.97
CA SER A 51 -32.52 -21.21 45.33
C SER A 51 -33.95 -20.67 45.29
N PRO A 52 -34.33 -19.76 46.21
CA PRO A 52 -35.68 -19.17 46.29
C PRO A 52 -36.19 -18.53 44.96
N LEU A 53 -35.35 -18.48 43.94
CA LEU A 53 -35.59 -18.09 42.55
C LEU A 53 -36.62 -18.91 41.75
N ASN A 54 -37.09 -20.07 42.24
CA ASN A 54 -38.06 -20.92 41.52
C ASN A 54 -39.54 -20.58 41.76
N ALA A 55 -39.87 -19.67 42.69
CA ALA A 55 -41.26 -19.43 43.13
C ALA A 55 -41.95 -18.22 42.45
N ALA A 56 -41.62 -17.88 41.20
CA ALA A 56 -42.38 -16.91 40.42
C ALA A 56 -42.96 -17.56 39.15
N PRO A 57 -44.20 -17.24 38.78
CA PRO A 57 -44.92 -17.89 37.68
C PRO A 57 -44.24 -17.60 36.35
N ASP A 58 -44.39 -18.55 35.43
CA ASP A 58 -44.01 -18.43 34.03
C ASP A 58 -44.87 -17.35 33.36
N ILE A 59 -44.26 -16.42 32.62
CA ILE A 59 -44.91 -15.24 32.01
C ILE A 59 -45.96 -15.65 30.97
N THR A 60 -45.89 -16.90 30.52
CA THR A 60 -46.77 -17.49 29.51
C THR A 60 -48.16 -17.85 30.04
N GLN A 61 -48.39 -17.78 31.35
CA GLN A 61 -49.70 -18.02 31.98
C GLN A 61 -50.22 -16.72 32.58
N GLU A 62 -51.49 -16.38 32.34
CA GLU A 62 -52.17 -15.25 33.01
C GLU A 62 -52.05 -15.43 34.54
N PRO A 63 -51.15 -14.71 35.23
CA PRO A 63 -50.89 -15.00 36.62
C PRO A 63 -52.04 -14.47 37.47
N SER A 64 -52.44 -15.23 38.48
CA SER A 64 -53.43 -14.74 39.44
C SER A 64 -52.92 -13.49 40.15
N GLY A 65 -53.82 -12.62 40.61
CA GLY A 65 -53.44 -11.42 41.36
C GLY A 65 -52.56 -11.73 42.59
N ALA A 66 -52.83 -12.83 43.30
CA ALA A 66 -52.00 -13.26 44.43
C ALA A 66 -50.56 -13.56 44.01
N THR A 67 -50.38 -14.18 42.84
CA THR A 67 -49.06 -14.53 42.32
C THR A 67 -48.27 -13.30 41.85
N CYS A 68 -48.93 -12.32 41.25
CA CYS A 68 -48.30 -11.03 40.90
C CYS A 68 -47.84 -10.28 42.16
N TYR A 69 -48.67 -10.31 43.22
CA TYR A 69 -48.35 -9.68 44.50
C TYR A 69 -47.11 -10.30 45.14
N GLU A 70 -47.09 -11.62 45.30
CA GLU A 70 -45.96 -12.36 45.87
C GLU A 70 -44.70 -12.19 45.02
N GLY A 71 -44.84 -12.21 43.69
CA GLY A 71 -43.74 -11.95 42.76
C GLY A 71 -43.11 -10.58 42.94
N TYR A 72 -43.93 -9.54 43.15
CA TYR A 72 -43.44 -8.19 43.41
C TYR A 72 -42.77 -8.05 44.78
N GLU A 73 -43.34 -8.62 45.83
CA GLU A 73 -42.70 -8.61 47.15
C GLU A 73 -41.35 -9.33 47.16
N ASN A 74 -41.29 -10.50 46.50
CA ASN A 74 -40.04 -11.24 46.34
C ASN A 74 -39.00 -10.45 45.55
N TYR A 75 -39.42 -9.72 44.50
CA TYR A 75 -38.53 -8.80 43.79
C TYR A 75 -38.01 -7.69 44.70
N CYS A 76 -38.87 -7.07 45.51
CA CYS A 76 -38.47 -6.00 46.41
C CYS A 76 -37.44 -6.48 47.44
N ILE A 77 -37.73 -7.58 48.13
CA ILE A 77 -36.93 -8.09 49.25
C ILE A 77 -35.57 -8.63 48.76
N ASN A 78 -35.55 -9.32 47.62
CA ASN A 78 -34.35 -10.02 47.15
C ASN A 78 -33.51 -9.20 46.16
N TYR A 79 -34.10 -8.19 45.51
CA TYR A 79 -33.42 -7.40 44.47
C TYR A 79 -33.46 -5.91 44.72
N SER A 80 -34.64 -5.27 44.63
CA SER A 80 -34.72 -3.80 44.55
C SER A 80 -34.27 -3.08 45.82
N GLN A 81 -34.40 -3.71 46.99
CA GLN A 81 -33.93 -3.17 48.25
C GLN A 81 -32.44 -3.45 48.52
N ARG A 82 -31.83 -4.40 47.80
CA ARG A 82 -30.46 -4.87 48.04
C ARG A 82 -29.46 -4.33 47.04
N TYR A 83 -29.86 -4.14 45.79
CA TYR A 83 -28.96 -3.81 44.69
C TYR A 83 -29.35 -2.50 44.02
N SER A 84 -28.36 -1.81 43.44
CA SER A 84 -28.60 -0.58 42.69
C SER A 84 -29.40 -0.85 41.41
N ASP A 85 -30.18 0.15 40.98
CA ASP A 85 -31.00 0.06 39.77
C ASP A 85 -30.16 -0.30 38.53
N ASP A 86 -28.95 0.26 38.42
CA ASP A 86 -28.05 0.00 37.29
C ASP A 86 -27.44 -1.40 37.31
N ALA A 87 -27.13 -1.94 38.49
CA ALA A 87 -26.71 -3.33 38.60
C ALA A 87 -27.85 -4.28 38.18
N LEU A 88 -29.09 -3.97 38.57
CA LEU A 88 -30.25 -4.74 38.14
C LEU A 88 -30.51 -4.63 36.64
N LYS A 89 -30.30 -3.45 36.03
CA LYS A 89 -30.36 -3.29 34.56
C LYS A 89 -29.30 -4.13 33.86
N LEU A 90 -28.07 -4.15 34.37
CA LEU A 90 -27.00 -4.97 33.81
C LEU A 90 -27.33 -6.46 33.91
N ILE A 91 -27.85 -6.91 35.05
CA ILE A 91 -28.30 -8.30 35.21
C ILE A 91 -29.44 -8.62 34.24
N ALA A 92 -30.38 -7.69 34.03
CA ALA A 92 -31.44 -7.89 33.04
C ALA A 92 -30.91 -8.11 31.62
N GLN A 93 -29.78 -7.48 31.25
CA GLN A 93 -29.13 -7.67 29.94
C GLN A 93 -28.66 -9.12 29.70
N TYR A 94 -28.36 -9.89 30.75
CA TYR A 94 -28.06 -11.32 30.63
C TYR A 94 -29.25 -12.17 30.16
N SER A 95 -30.45 -11.61 30.19
CA SER A 95 -31.65 -12.19 29.58
C SER A 95 -32.01 -11.51 28.26
N SER A 96 -32.12 -10.17 28.25
CA SER A 96 -32.59 -9.45 27.06
C SER A 96 -31.59 -9.42 25.89
N SER A 97 -30.30 -9.52 26.18
CA SER A 97 -29.21 -9.52 25.19
C SER A 97 -28.45 -10.85 25.19
N ALA A 98 -29.17 -11.96 25.38
CA ALA A 98 -28.58 -13.28 25.57
C ALA A 98 -27.71 -13.74 24.37
N GLU A 99 -28.12 -13.44 23.13
CA GLU A 99 -27.35 -13.79 21.93
C GLU A 99 -26.04 -13.01 21.81
N LEU A 100 -26.07 -11.71 22.11
CA LEU A 100 -24.88 -10.85 22.14
C LEU A 100 -23.89 -11.37 23.18
N LEU A 101 -24.37 -11.66 24.39
CA LEU A 101 -23.51 -12.17 25.47
C LEU A 101 -23.00 -13.57 25.18
N ALA A 102 -23.79 -14.44 24.55
CA ALA A 102 -23.33 -15.74 24.08
C ALA A 102 -22.18 -15.61 23.08
N PHE A 103 -22.27 -14.66 22.15
CA PHE A 103 -21.19 -14.36 21.22
C PHE A 103 -19.97 -13.78 21.94
N VAL A 104 -20.14 -12.80 22.82
CA VAL A 104 -19.05 -12.24 23.65
C VAL A 104 -18.33 -13.34 24.43
N HIS A 105 -19.05 -14.30 24.99
CA HIS A 105 -18.45 -15.43 25.71
C HIS A 105 -17.76 -16.46 24.79
N SER A 106 -18.11 -16.50 23.50
CA SER A 106 -17.42 -17.35 22.52
C SER A 106 -16.06 -16.78 22.10
N LEU A 107 -15.84 -15.49 22.31
CA LEU A 107 -14.62 -14.79 21.92
C LEU A 107 -13.51 -14.94 22.97
N ASN A 108 -12.28 -15.11 22.50
CA ASN A 108 -11.10 -15.09 23.35
C ASN A 108 -10.82 -13.68 23.91
N GLU A 109 -9.96 -13.57 24.94
CA GLU A 109 -9.65 -12.30 25.62
C GLU A 109 -9.13 -11.19 24.67
N ASN A 110 -8.48 -11.54 23.55
CA ASN A 110 -7.90 -10.58 22.60
C ASN A 110 -8.71 -10.36 21.30
N GLU A 111 -9.81 -11.08 21.13
CA GLU A 111 -10.61 -11.00 19.88
C GLU A 111 -11.49 -9.73 19.84
N GLY A 112 -11.71 -9.07 20.98
CA GLY A 112 -12.38 -7.77 21.05
C GLY A 112 -11.56 -6.63 20.42
N ASP A 113 -10.26 -6.56 20.74
CA ASP A 113 -9.34 -5.56 20.16
C ASP A 113 -9.09 -5.84 18.67
N SER A 114 -8.97 -7.13 18.31
CA SER A 114 -8.81 -7.57 16.92
C SER A 114 -10.01 -7.20 16.05
N LEU A 115 -11.22 -7.20 16.63
CA LEU A 115 -12.46 -6.76 15.99
C LEU A 115 -12.51 -5.24 15.79
N LEU A 116 -11.98 -4.47 16.75
CA LEU A 116 -11.89 -3.01 16.65
C LEU A 116 -10.92 -2.59 15.54
N GLU A 117 -9.77 -3.27 15.42
CA GLU A 117 -8.84 -3.04 14.31
C GLU A 117 -9.46 -3.41 12.96
N ALA A 118 -10.12 -4.57 12.87
CA ALA A 118 -10.80 -5.00 11.64
C ALA A 118 -11.92 -4.06 11.21
N ALA A 119 -12.54 -3.34 12.14
CA ALA A 119 -13.55 -2.32 11.84
C ALA A 119 -12.96 -1.08 11.14
N ASN A 120 -11.70 -0.71 11.43
CA ASN A 120 -11.04 0.42 10.77
C ASN A 120 -10.70 0.11 9.30
N ASP A 121 -10.47 -1.17 8.97
CA ASP A 121 -10.19 -1.62 7.60
C ASP A 121 -11.46 -1.80 6.76
N PHE A 122 -12.63 -1.93 7.40
CA PHE A 122 -13.92 -2.14 6.75
C PHE A 122 -14.67 -0.82 6.55
N ASP A 123 -14.11 0.07 5.72
CA ASP A 123 -14.68 1.40 5.41
C ASP A 123 -15.95 1.32 4.50
N GLU A 124 -16.33 0.12 4.04
CA GLU A 124 -17.38 -0.06 3.02
C GLU A 124 -18.72 -0.68 3.51
N THR A 125 -18.90 -1.03 4.80
CA THR A 125 -20.16 -1.66 5.26
C THR A 125 -20.73 -1.07 6.54
N LEU A 126 -21.88 -0.37 6.41
CA LEU A 126 -23.10 -0.19 7.26
C LEU A 126 -23.04 -0.24 8.81
N THR A 127 -21.90 -0.47 9.45
CA THR A 127 -21.74 -0.55 10.90
C THR A 127 -21.01 0.70 11.36
N ASP A 128 -21.67 1.53 12.16
CA ASP A 128 -21.07 2.74 12.74
C ASP A 128 -19.81 2.33 13.55
N THR A 129 -18.66 2.94 13.26
CA THR A 129 -17.40 2.75 13.98
C THR A 129 -17.61 2.84 15.49
N LYS A 130 -18.56 3.67 15.93
CA LYS A 130 -18.99 3.77 17.32
C LYS A 130 -19.51 2.45 17.89
N THR A 131 -20.29 1.68 17.13
CA THR A 131 -20.83 0.39 17.58
C THR A 131 -19.73 -0.65 17.80
N MET A 132 -18.66 -0.61 16.99
CA MET A 132 -17.50 -1.49 17.18
C MET A 132 -16.68 -1.10 18.41
N VAL A 133 -16.53 0.20 18.67
CA VAL A 133 -15.95 0.71 19.92
C VAL A 133 -16.80 0.28 21.12
N ASP A 134 -18.11 0.46 21.07
CA ASP A 134 -19.04 0.05 22.12
C ASP A 134 -18.94 -1.46 22.40
N PHE A 135 -18.76 -2.29 21.36
CA PHE A 135 -18.57 -3.73 21.49
C PHE A 135 -17.24 -4.08 22.19
N ALA A 136 -16.15 -3.40 21.83
CA ALA A 136 -14.84 -3.61 22.47
C ALA A 136 -14.88 -3.23 23.96
N VAL A 137 -15.53 -2.11 24.30
CA VAL A 137 -15.76 -1.69 25.70
C VAL A 137 -16.58 -2.74 26.44
N LEU A 138 -17.64 -3.27 25.82
CA LEU A 138 -18.49 -4.32 26.39
C LEU A 138 -17.72 -5.60 26.70
N LYS A 139 -16.91 -6.08 25.76
CA LYS A 139 -16.07 -7.27 25.93
C LYS A 139 -15.07 -7.07 27.08
N THR A 140 -14.38 -5.93 27.08
CA THR A 140 -13.39 -5.57 28.09
C THR A 140 -14.00 -5.54 29.49
N PHE A 141 -15.18 -4.94 29.63
CA PHE A 141 -15.91 -4.92 30.88
C PHE A 141 -16.22 -6.33 31.40
N ILE A 142 -16.76 -7.20 30.54
CA ILE A 142 -17.15 -8.58 30.91
C ILE A 142 -15.93 -9.41 31.30
N ASP A 143 -14.83 -9.32 30.54
CA ASP A 143 -13.60 -10.04 30.84
C ASP A 143 -13.01 -9.61 32.19
N ARG A 144 -12.93 -8.29 32.43
CA ARG A 144 -12.45 -7.75 33.71
C ARG A 144 -13.35 -8.14 34.87
N ALA A 145 -14.66 -8.14 34.68
CA ALA A 145 -15.60 -8.59 35.71
C ALA A 145 -15.38 -10.05 36.07
N TYR A 146 -15.20 -10.92 35.07
CA TYR A 146 -15.01 -12.34 35.28
C TYR A 146 -13.63 -12.65 35.87
N ALA A 147 -12.60 -11.90 35.50
CA ALA A 147 -11.28 -11.97 36.14
C ALA A 147 -11.37 -11.59 37.63
N ASN A 148 -12.10 -10.52 37.96
CA ASN A 148 -12.34 -10.10 39.35
C ASN A 148 -13.08 -11.17 40.16
N ILE A 149 -14.14 -11.75 39.59
CA ILE A 149 -14.91 -12.83 40.21
C ILE A 149 -14.02 -14.07 40.45
N LYS A 150 -13.25 -14.50 39.45
CA LYS A 150 -12.31 -15.63 39.58
C LYS A 150 -11.24 -15.36 40.65
N ARG A 151 -10.71 -14.13 40.72
CA ARG A 151 -9.70 -13.73 41.71
C ARG A 151 -10.27 -13.70 43.13
N ALA A 152 -11.52 -13.26 43.30
CA ALA A 152 -12.21 -13.30 44.58
C ALA A 152 -12.44 -14.74 45.04
N LYS A 153 -12.94 -15.62 44.15
CA LYS A 153 -13.18 -17.04 44.45
C LYS A 153 -11.92 -17.83 44.84
N ARG A 154 -10.75 -17.48 44.29
CA ARG A 154 -9.47 -18.10 44.69
C ARG A 154 -9.08 -17.81 46.16
N LYS A 155 -9.61 -16.74 46.76
CA LYS A 155 -9.32 -16.37 48.15
C LYS A 155 -10.26 -17.04 49.16
N THR A 156 -11.44 -17.47 48.72
CA THR A 156 -12.50 -18.06 49.55
C THR A 156 -12.89 -19.43 48.98
N THR A 157 -12.18 -20.48 49.41
CA THR A 157 -12.28 -21.84 48.83
C THR A 157 -13.52 -22.64 49.26
N ALA A 158 -14.37 -22.13 50.14
CA ALA A 158 -15.39 -22.94 50.83
C ALA A 158 -16.86 -22.65 50.44
N THR A 159 -17.17 -21.58 49.70
CA THR A 159 -18.57 -21.19 49.38
C THR A 159 -18.86 -21.16 47.88
N PRO A 160 -20.05 -21.62 47.44
CA PRO A 160 -20.49 -21.49 46.05
C PRO A 160 -20.63 -20.00 45.68
N LEU A 161 -20.35 -19.66 44.43
CA LEU A 161 -20.42 -18.28 43.93
C LEU A 161 -21.85 -17.76 44.06
N SER A 162 -22.06 -16.69 44.82
CA SER A 162 -23.38 -16.09 45.01
C SER A 162 -23.66 -15.00 43.98
N LEU A 163 -24.93 -14.64 43.81
CA LEU A 163 -25.33 -13.50 42.97
C LEU A 163 -24.76 -12.17 43.53
N GLU A 164 -24.61 -12.08 44.85
CA GLU A 164 -24.06 -10.91 45.52
C GLU A 164 -22.59 -10.67 45.14
N ASP A 165 -21.80 -11.74 45.03
CA ASP A 165 -20.40 -11.67 44.57
C ASP A 165 -20.31 -11.15 43.13
N VAL A 166 -21.23 -11.59 42.26
CA VAL A 166 -21.29 -11.17 40.85
C VAL A 166 -21.68 -9.69 40.76
N ILE A 167 -22.75 -9.28 41.46
CA ILE A 167 -23.22 -7.90 41.45
C ILE A 167 -22.18 -6.94 42.03
N ALA A 168 -21.50 -7.33 43.11
CA ALA A 168 -20.43 -6.52 43.70
C ALA A 168 -19.27 -6.29 42.72
N ALA A 169 -18.88 -7.32 41.95
CA ALA A 169 -17.85 -7.21 40.93
C ALA A 169 -18.26 -6.24 39.80
N PHE A 170 -19.50 -6.34 39.32
CA PHE A 170 -20.03 -5.43 38.31
C PHE A 170 -20.11 -3.98 38.83
N GLN A 171 -20.66 -3.77 40.02
CA GLN A 171 -20.79 -2.43 40.60
C GLN A 171 -19.43 -1.75 40.81
N THR A 172 -18.40 -2.53 41.20
CA THR A 172 -17.04 -2.00 41.35
C THR A 172 -16.51 -1.46 40.02
N LEU A 173 -16.69 -2.20 38.93
CA LEU A 173 -16.23 -1.79 37.60
C LEU A 173 -17.07 -0.65 37.01
N MET A 174 -18.38 -0.64 37.22
CA MET A 174 -19.26 0.42 36.72
C MET A 174 -18.93 1.81 37.29
N ASN A 175 -18.25 1.88 38.44
CA ASN A 175 -17.79 3.13 39.03
C ASN A 175 -16.50 3.66 38.37
N GLU A 176 -15.83 2.87 37.53
CA GLU A 176 -14.67 3.33 36.78
C GLU A 176 -15.09 4.25 35.62
N PRO A 177 -14.32 5.32 35.33
CA PRO A 177 -14.69 6.30 34.31
C PRO A 177 -14.84 5.70 32.91
N GLU A 178 -14.10 4.63 32.62
CA GLU A 178 -14.12 3.89 31.35
C GLU A 178 -15.46 3.18 31.10
N PHE A 179 -16.17 2.75 32.16
CA PHE A 179 -17.39 1.93 32.05
C PHE A 179 -18.66 2.64 32.49
N LYS A 180 -18.60 3.96 32.70
CA LYS A 180 -19.72 4.75 33.23
C LYS A 180 -21.01 4.60 32.41
N ASN A 181 -20.89 4.41 31.10
CA ASN A 181 -22.01 4.29 30.17
C ASN A 181 -22.19 2.87 29.60
N ILE A 182 -21.67 1.83 30.27
CA ILE A 182 -21.66 0.45 29.76
C ILE A 182 -23.05 -0.08 29.35
N LEU A 183 -24.11 0.38 30.02
CA LEU A 183 -25.49 -0.02 29.71
C LEU A 183 -25.96 0.49 28.34
N GLU A 184 -25.42 1.62 27.86
CA GLU A 184 -25.76 2.21 26.56
C GLU A 184 -25.15 1.42 25.40
N CYS A 185 -24.09 0.65 25.64
CA CYS A 185 -23.39 -0.15 24.62
C CYS A 185 -24.19 -1.39 24.17
N PHE A 186 -25.11 -1.91 25.00
CA PHE A 186 -25.80 -3.18 24.72
C PHE A 186 -26.75 -3.11 23.52
N GLU A 187 -27.55 -2.05 23.40
CA GLU A 187 -28.58 -1.95 22.36
C GLU A 187 -27.99 -1.81 20.94
N PRO A 188 -27.01 -0.92 20.68
CA PRO A 188 -26.36 -0.82 19.37
C PRO A 188 -25.64 -2.13 18.98
N CYS A 189 -24.93 -2.75 19.93
CA CYS A 189 -24.23 -4.01 19.70
C CYS A 189 -25.19 -5.15 19.39
N SER A 190 -26.33 -5.22 20.07
CA SER A 190 -27.34 -6.26 19.82
C SER A 190 -27.98 -6.09 18.45
N LYS A 191 -28.31 -4.85 18.05
CA LYS A 191 -28.87 -4.54 16.72
C LYS A 191 -27.90 -4.86 15.58
N SER A 192 -26.60 -4.72 15.82
CA SER A 192 -25.54 -4.93 14.80
C SER A 192 -24.81 -6.26 14.92
N LEU A 193 -25.31 -7.20 15.74
CA LEU A 193 -24.61 -8.43 16.11
C LEU A 193 -24.17 -9.27 14.89
N GLU A 194 -25.04 -9.43 13.89
CA GLU A 194 -24.71 -10.21 12.68
C GLU A 194 -23.59 -9.58 11.86
N SER A 195 -23.53 -8.24 11.79
CA SER A 195 -22.42 -7.51 11.15
C SER A 195 -21.11 -7.74 11.93
N ILE A 196 -21.15 -7.66 13.26
CA ILE A 196 -19.97 -7.89 14.12
C ILE A 196 -19.44 -9.32 13.94
N LYS A 197 -20.33 -10.33 13.93
CA LYS A 197 -19.96 -11.74 13.67
C LYS A 197 -19.29 -11.93 12.31
N ARG A 198 -19.79 -11.25 11.28
CA ARG A 198 -19.22 -11.32 9.92
C ARG A 198 -17.81 -10.75 9.88
N ILE A 199 -17.60 -9.58 10.48
CA ILE A 199 -16.28 -8.92 10.58
C ILE A 199 -15.30 -9.83 11.33
N HIS A 200 -15.73 -10.49 12.40
CA HIS A 200 -14.90 -11.46 13.15
C HIS A 200 -14.49 -12.67 12.31
N ALA A 201 -15.42 -13.26 11.56
CA ALA A 201 -15.13 -14.41 10.72
C ALA A 201 -14.15 -14.06 9.58
N ASP A 202 -14.31 -12.89 8.98
CA ASP A 202 -13.44 -12.42 7.90
C ASP A 202 -12.04 -12.03 8.41
N SER A 203 -11.95 -11.39 9.59
CA SER A 203 -10.68 -10.98 10.19
C SER A 203 -9.83 -12.18 10.63
N THR A 204 -10.47 -13.20 11.23
CA THR A 204 -9.80 -14.42 11.69
C THR A 204 -9.17 -15.19 10.52
N ASN A 205 -9.89 -15.32 9.41
CA ASN A 205 -9.40 -16.00 8.20
C ASN A 205 -8.25 -15.24 7.52
N LYS A 206 -8.36 -13.91 7.38
CA LYS A 206 -7.31 -13.06 6.79
C LYS A 206 -6.05 -13.03 7.64
N GLY A 207 -6.19 -12.97 8.98
CA GLY A 207 -5.08 -12.93 9.93
C GLY A 207 -4.20 -14.19 9.88
N GLN A 208 -4.82 -15.38 9.89
CA GLN A 208 -4.08 -16.64 9.78
C GLN A 208 -3.42 -16.81 8.39
N SER A 209 -4.08 -16.37 7.32
CA SER A 209 -3.52 -16.42 5.97
C SER A 209 -2.28 -15.56 5.80
N LYS A 210 -2.28 -14.33 6.34
CA LYS A 210 -1.12 -13.41 6.27
C LYS A 210 0.04 -13.91 7.13
N ARG A 211 -0.24 -14.45 8.33
CA ARG A 211 0.79 -15.06 9.20
C ARG A 211 1.49 -16.24 8.52
N LYS A 212 0.72 -17.15 7.93
CA LYS A 212 1.28 -18.27 7.16
C LYS A 212 2.18 -17.77 6.02
N ARG A 213 1.75 -16.73 5.30
CA ARG A 213 2.53 -16.13 4.21
C ARG A 213 3.88 -15.57 4.70
N ILE A 214 3.94 -14.97 5.88
CA ILE A 214 5.19 -14.49 6.49
C ILE A 214 6.15 -15.66 6.74
N PHE A 215 5.67 -16.74 7.36
CA PHE A 215 6.51 -17.92 7.63
C PHE A 215 6.98 -18.60 6.33
N ASP A 216 6.12 -18.68 5.32
CA ASP A 216 6.49 -19.20 3.99
C ASP A 216 7.59 -18.36 3.34
N ILE A 217 7.61 -17.03 3.54
CA ILE A 217 8.69 -16.16 3.07
C ILE A 217 9.97 -16.46 3.85
N MET A 218 9.91 -16.49 5.18
CA MET A 218 11.08 -16.70 6.05
C MET A 218 11.76 -18.05 5.83
N ALA A 219 11.00 -19.08 5.43
CA ALA A 219 11.54 -20.41 5.14
C ALA A 219 12.45 -20.45 3.89
N ASP A 220 12.22 -19.59 2.90
CA ASP A 220 12.87 -19.70 1.59
C ASP A 220 12.85 -18.39 0.79
N SER A 221 13.38 -17.31 1.37
CA SER A 221 13.41 -16.00 0.73
C SER A 221 14.72 -15.73 -0.01
N SER A 222 14.64 -15.44 -1.30
CA SER A 222 15.67 -14.72 -2.06
C SER A 222 15.06 -13.49 -2.74
N PHE A 223 15.63 -12.33 -2.45
CA PHE A 223 15.21 -11.05 -2.98
C PHE A 223 16.24 -10.50 -3.97
N THR A 224 15.74 -9.92 -5.05
CA THR A 224 16.55 -9.20 -6.04
C THR A 224 16.11 -7.75 -6.06
N PHE A 225 17.05 -6.83 -5.93
CA PHE A 225 16.81 -5.39 -6.08
C PHE A 225 16.77 -5.06 -7.57
N ILE A 226 15.73 -4.36 -7.99
CA ILE A 226 15.49 -3.98 -9.38
C ILE A 226 15.37 -2.47 -9.50
N HIS A 227 15.76 -1.95 -10.66
CA HIS A 227 15.57 -0.57 -11.04
C HIS A 227 14.47 -0.53 -12.10
N GLU A 228 13.40 0.21 -11.83
CA GLU A 228 12.27 0.38 -12.75
C GLU A 228 12.09 1.88 -13.05
N SER A 229 12.09 2.20 -14.34
CA SER A 229 11.73 3.53 -14.84
C SER A 229 10.23 3.53 -15.11
N ILE A 230 9.46 4.22 -14.27
CA ILE A 230 8.00 4.26 -14.38
C ILE A 230 7.57 5.61 -14.92
N ASN A 231 6.76 5.60 -15.97
CA ASN A 231 6.17 6.83 -16.48
C ASN A 231 4.94 7.19 -15.66
N VAL A 232 5.08 8.17 -14.77
CA VAL A 232 3.96 8.72 -14.01
C VAL A 232 3.66 10.09 -14.59
N SER A 233 2.49 10.26 -15.21
CA SER A 233 2.01 11.57 -15.71
C SER A 233 2.94 12.26 -16.72
N GLY A 234 3.65 11.48 -17.53
CA GLY A 234 4.59 11.99 -18.54
C GLY A 234 5.97 12.37 -17.99
N HIS A 235 6.23 12.04 -16.72
CA HIS A 235 7.54 12.10 -16.10
C HIS A 235 8.02 10.67 -15.82
N VAL A 236 9.23 10.36 -16.29
CA VAL A 236 9.91 9.10 -15.94
C VAL A 236 10.45 9.25 -14.52
N ASP A 237 9.88 8.49 -13.60
CA ASP A 237 10.34 8.34 -12.23
C ASP A 237 11.16 7.05 -12.12
N ASP A 238 12.45 7.22 -11.87
CA ASP A 238 13.39 6.12 -11.67
C ASP A 238 13.37 5.69 -10.21
N ARG A 239 12.81 4.52 -9.94
CA ARG A 239 12.70 3.97 -8.58
C ARG A 239 13.35 2.60 -8.46
N PHE A 240 13.93 2.36 -7.29
CA PHE A 240 14.36 1.02 -6.90
C PHE A 240 13.20 0.29 -6.22
N ASP A 241 13.03 -0.99 -6.54
CA ASP A 241 12.07 -1.89 -5.91
C ASP A 241 12.75 -3.24 -5.61
N VAL A 242 12.05 -4.13 -4.93
CA VAL A 242 12.47 -5.49 -4.61
C VAL A 242 11.54 -6.49 -5.26
N LYS A 243 12.11 -7.59 -5.75
CA LYS A 243 11.34 -8.72 -6.28
C LYS A 243 11.82 -10.02 -5.65
N SER A 244 10.88 -10.84 -5.17
CA SER A 244 11.19 -12.21 -4.77
C SER A 244 11.36 -13.11 -6.00
N GLN A 245 12.35 -14.01 -5.97
CA GLN A 245 12.58 -14.93 -7.10
C GLN A 245 11.51 -16.05 -7.18
N LYS A 246 10.94 -16.43 -6.04
CA LYS A 246 9.95 -17.53 -5.95
C LYS A 246 8.51 -17.04 -5.90
N GLN A 247 8.30 -15.80 -5.47
CA GLN A 247 6.98 -15.19 -5.33
C GLN A 247 6.92 -13.88 -6.10
N SER A 248 5.84 -13.64 -6.86
CA SER A 248 5.60 -12.34 -7.49
C SER A 248 5.17 -11.33 -6.43
N MET A 249 6.15 -10.80 -5.68
CA MET A 249 5.94 -9.92 -4.55
C MET A 249 6.85 -8.69 -4.68
N ARG A 250 6.32 -7.51 -4.36
CA ARG A 250 7.01 -6.22 -4.38
C ARG A 250 7.23 -5.66 -2.97
N TYR A 251 7.93 -4.52 -2.86
CA TYR A 251 8.14 -3.88 -1.56
C TYR A 251 6.81 -3.52 -0.86
N ASP A 252 5.81 -3.04 -1.60
CA ASP A 252 4.51 -2.67 -1.02
C ASP A 252 3.84 -3.84 -0.29
N ASP A 253 3.88 -5.04 -0.89
CA ASP A 253 3.36 -6.27 -0.26
C ASP A 253 4.13 -6.62 1.02
N LEU A 254 5.46 -6.46 1.01
CA LEU A 254 6.32 -6.73 2.16
C LEU A 254 6.09 -5.72 3.29
N SER A 255 5.87 -4.45 2.94
CA SER A 255 5.57 -3.37 3.88
C SER A 255 4.25 -3.64 4.61
N GLU A 256 3.21 -4.04 3.88
CA GLU A 256 1.92 -4.43 4.47
C GLU A 256 2.07 -5.63 5.41
N LEU A 257 2.82 -6.66 5.00
CA LEU A 257 3.09 -7.83 5.84
C LEU A 257 3.92 -7.48 7.07
N ARG A 258 4.86 -6.54 6.97
CA ARG A 258 5.68 -6.05 8.09
C ARG A 258 4.82 -5.36 9.12
N ASP A 259 3.94 -4.46 8.69
CA ASP A 259 3.05 -3.74 9.61
C ASP A 259 2.14 -4.73 10.34
N ARG A 260 1.69 -5.77 9.64
CA ARG A 260 0.94 -6.87 10.27
C ARG A 260 1.79 -7.71 11.23
N ALA A 261 3.05 -7.98 10.91
CA ALA A 261 3.97 -8.70 11.79
C ALA A 261 4.22 -7.93 13.10
N ARG A 262 4.45 -6.60 13.01
CA ARG A 262 4.60 -5.72 14.18
C ARG A 262 3.37 -5.76 15.08
N LEU A 263 2.17 -5.66 14.51
CA LEU A 263 0.92 -5.77 15.27
C LEU A 263 0.80 -7.10 16.02
N ILE A 264 1.21 -8.20 15.36
CA ILE A 264 1.22 -9.52 16.01
C ILE A 264 2.23 -9.55 17.17
N GLU A 265 3.45 -9.03 17.00
CA GLU A 265 4.46 -8.95 18.08
C GLU A 265 3.95 -8.15 19.30
N TYR A 266 3.29 -7.01 19.06
CA TYR A 266 2.74 -6.17 20.12
C TYR A 266 1.59 -6.85 20.87
N SER A 267 0.74 -7.61 20.17
CA SER A 267 -0.37 -8.35 20.78
C SER A 267 0.09 -9.54 21.63
N ASN A 268 1.23 -10.17 21.29
CA ASN A 268 1.74 -11.38 21.95
C ASN A 268 2.53 -11.14 23.23
N ASN A 269 3.09 -9.95 23.44
CA ASN A 269 3.78 -9.61 24.70
C ASN A 269 2.88 -9.72 25.95
N LYS A 270 1.57 -9.95 25.78
CA LYS A 270 0.59 -10.18 26.85
C LYS A 270 0.16 -11.65 27.02
N ILE A 271 0.49 -12.60 26.12
CA ILE A 271 0.00 -14.00 26.19
C ILE A 271 1.08 -15.03 25.82
N LYS A 272 1.30 -16.01 26.73
CA LYS A 272 2.20 -17.17 26.57
C LYS A 272 1.58 -18.33 25.77
N ASN A 273 1.03 -18.07 24.58
CA ASN A 273 0.41 -19.13 23.77
C ASN A 273 1.10 -19.42 22.41
N GLU A 274 2.04 -18.58 21.99
CA GLU A 274 2.88 -18.84 20.81
C GLU A 274 4.25 -19.33 21.26
N THR A 275 4.88 -20.20 20.45
CA THR A 275 6.24 -20.65 20.77
C THR A 275 7.18 -19.46 20.62
N ASP A 276 8.13 -19.27 21.55
CA ASP A 276 9.11 -18.17 21.50
C ASP A 276 9.78 -18.04 20.11
N ARG A 277 9.86 -19.16 19.39
CA ARG A 277 10.35 -19.27 18.02
C ARG A 277 9.50 -18.56 16.96
N GLU A 278 8.17 -18.62 17.04
CA GLU A 278 7.28 -17.95 16.08
C GLU A 278 7.35 -16.42 16.24
N ILE A 279 7.46 -15.95 17.48
CA ILE A 279 7.67 -14.53 17.78
C ILE A 279 9.03 -14.07 17.25
N GLU A 280 10.07 -14.87 17.44
CA GLU A 280 11.40 -14.55 16.91
C GLU A 280 11.44 -14.56 15.38
N GLU A 281 10.72 -15.46 14.70
CA GLU A 281 10.59 -15.44 13.24
C GLU A 281 9.84 -14.20 12.72
N LEU A 282 8.78 -13.76 13.40
CA LEU A 282 8.09 -12.50 13.08
C LEU A 282 9.01 -11.29 13.28
N HIS A 283 9.80 -11.28 14.36
CA HIS A 283 10.79 -10.24 14.63
C HIS A 283 11.84 -10.15 13.52
N MET A 284 12.39 -11.30 13.15
CA MET A 284 13.38 -11.40 12.08
C MET A 284 12.80 -10.96 10.73
N PHE A 285 11.52 -11.23 10.47
CA PHE A 285 10.83 -10.73 9.29
C PHE A 285 10.72 -9.20 9.28
N VAL A 286 10.40 -8.58 10.41
CA VAL A 286 10.35 -7.10 10.53
C VAL A 286 11.72 -6.50 10.22
N ILE A 287 12.78 -7.02 10.83
CA ILE A 287 14.17 -6.56 10.60
C ILE A 287 14.56 -6.71 9.12
N LEU A 288 14.18 -7.82 8.50
CA LEU A 288 14.45 -8.08 7.08
C LEU A 288 13.79 -7.02 6.19
N VAL A 289 12.51 -6.71 6.38
CA VAL A 289 11.80 -5.71 5.56
C VAL A 289 12.35 -4.30 5.81
N ASP A 290 12.68 -3.94 7.05
CA ASP A 290 13.33 -2.65 7.37
C ASP A 290 14.73 -2.52 6.73
N THR A 291 15.47 -3.63 6.65
CA THR A 291 16.76 -3.68 5.96
C THR A 291 16.57 -3.47 4.45
N ILE A 292 15.56 -4.10 3.85
CA ILE A 292 15.22 -3.92 2.43
C ILE A 292 14.86 -2.45 2.15
N GLU A 293 14.01 -1.83 2.97
CA GLU A 293 13.64 -0.41 2.85
C GLU A 293 14.88 0.49 2.90
N THR A 294 15.78 0.24 3.85
CA THR A 294 17.03 0.97 3.98
C THR A 294 17.90 0.84 2.73
N ILE A 295 18.02 -0.36 2.17
CA ILE A 295 18.79 -0.60 0.94
C ILE A 295 18.14 0.15 -0.24
N LEU A 296 16.82 0.09 -0.41
CA LEU A 296 16.11 0.80 -1.48
C LEU A 296 16.31 2.32 -1.38
N SER A 297 16.24 2.88 -0.18
CA SER A 297 16.50 4.30 0.09
C SER A 297 17.95 4.69 -0.24
N ILE A 298 18.93 3.85 0.13
CA ILE A 298 20.34 4.06 -0.20
C ILE A 298 20.57 3.99 -1.71
N LEU A 299 20.01 2.99 -2.40
CA LEU A 299 20.16 2.83 -3.85
C LEU A 299 19.56 4.02 -4.59
N THR A 300 18.37 4.46 -4.20
CA THR A 300 17.72 5.65 -4.76
C THR A 300 18.57 6.89 -4.52
N SER A 301 19.08 7.09 -3.30
CA SER A 301 19.95 8.23 -2.96
C SER A 301 21.26 8.21 -3.75
N LEU A 302 21.87 7.03 -3.92
CA LEU A 302 23.09 6.86 -4.71
C LEU A 302 22.83 7.18 -6.19
N TYR A 303 21.74 6.68 -6.74
CA TYR A 303 21.35 6.93 -8.12
C TYR A 303 21.06 8.42 -8.37
N MET A 304 20.29 9.06 -7.49
CA MET A 304 20.04 10.51 -7.54
C MET A 304 21.33 11.33 -7.38
N ALA A 305 22.30 10.83 -6.60
CA ALA A 305 23.64 11.40 -6.49
C ALA A 305 24.55 11.10 -7.70
N GLY A 306 24.05 10.38 -8.71
CA GLY A 306 24.76 10.09 -9.95
C GLY A 306 25.65 8.86 -9.90
N HIS A 307 25.36 7.90 -9.02
CA HIS A 307 26.02 6.61 -8.99
C HIS A 307 25.26 5.55 -9.82
N PRO A 308 25.97 4.73 -10.60
CA PRO A 308 27.41 4.76 -10.81
C PRO A 308 27.83 5.87 -11.80
N TRP A 309 28.79 6.73 -11.39
CA TRP A 309 29.44 7.77 -12.23
C TRP A 309 30.32 7.19 -13.36
N PHE A 310 30.21 5.89 -13.66
CA PHE A 310 31.10 5.18 -14.57
C PHE A 310 31.09 5.76 -15.98
N GLU A 311 29.91 6.09 -16.51
CA GLU A 311 29.78 6.52 -17.91
C GLU A 311 30.40 7.90 -18.15
N THR A 312 30.15 8.85 -17.26
CA THR A 312 30.75 10.19 -17.34
C THR A 312 32.25 10.13 -17.07
N ARG A 313 32.71 9.28 -16.14
CA ARG A 313 34.13 9.02 -15.93
C ARG A 313 34.80 8.48 -17.19
N ALA A 314 34.19 7.47 -17.80
CA ALA A 314 34.68 6.85 -19.03
C ALA A 314 34.71 7.85 -20.18
N PHE A 315 33.69 8.72 -20.29
CA PHE A 315 33.68 9.82 -21.24
C PHE A 315 34.87 10.76 -21.03
N ILE A 316 35.13 11.25 -19.82
CA ILE A 316 36.27 12.14 -19.54
C ILE A 316 37.61 11.49 -19.92
N TYR A 317 37.79 10.20 -19.59
CA TYR A 317 38.98 9.47 -20.01
C TYR A 317 39.06 9.36 -21.53
N ARG A 318 37.95 9.06 -22.23
CA ARG A 318 37.94 9.06 -23.69
C ARG A 318 38.31 10.42 -24.26
N CYS A 319 37.78 11.52 -23.72
CA CYS A 319 38.15 12.87 -24.16
C CYS A 319 39.64 13.12 -23.98
N PHE A 320 40.17 12.87 -22.79
CA PHE A 320 41.56 13.19 -22.46
C PHE A 320 42.57 12.28 -23.15
N TYR A 321 42.20 11.01 -23.39
CA TYR A 321 43.10 10.01 -23.95
C TYR A 321 42.95 9.80 -25.46
N SER A 322 41.79 10.12 -26.06
CA SER A 322 41.57 10.03 -27.50
C SER A 322 42.18 11.23 -28.26
N GLN A 323 42.48 11.01 -29.54
CA GLN A 323 42.85 12.08 -30.48
C GLN A 323 41.64 12.62 -31.26
N THR A 324 40.47 12.03 -31.08
CA THR A 324 39.23 12.43 -31.74
C THR A 324 38.50 13.49 -30.92
N LEU A 325 37.80 14.41 -31.58
CA LEU A 325 36.83 15.29 -30.91
C LEU A 325 35.74 14.46 -30.22
N GLN A 326 35.58 14.67 -28.92
CA GLN A 326 34.52 14.08 -28.12
C GLN A 326 33.54 15.19 -27.71
N GLN A 327 32.24 14.94 -27.84
CA GLN A 327 31.21 15.96 -27.64
C GLN A 327 30.32 15.61 -26.45
N LEU A 328 30.08 16.58 -25.57
CA LEU A 328 29.09 16.51 -24.51
C LEU A 328 27.95 17.47 -24.82
N ILE A 329 26.77 16.95 -25.11
CA ILE A 329 25.60 17.72 -25.49
C ILE A 329 24.66 17.83 -24.28
N ARG A 330 24.11 19.02 -24.06
CA ARG A 330 23.21 19.38 -22.96
C ARG A 330 23.73 18.99 -21.57
N PRO A 331 24.97 19.37 -21.19
CA PRO A 331 25.53 19.06 -19.87
C PRO A 331 24.70 19.62 -18.71
N GLU A 332 23.81 20.60 -18.97
CA GLU A 332 22.85 21.14 -18.02
C GLU A 332 21.92 20.08 -17.40
N LEU A 333 21.73 18.94 -18.07
CA LEU A 333 20.93 17.82 -17.54
C LEU A 333 21.68 16.99 -16.49
N LEU A 334 23.00 17.16 -16.37
CA LEU A 334 23.79 16.46 -15.36
C LEU A 334 23.57 17.08 -13.98
N SER A 335 23.48 16.25 -12.94
CA SER A 335 23.35 16.74 -11.57
C SER A 335 24.54 17.63 -11.16
N PRO A 336 24.36 18.62 -10.26
CA PRO A 336 25.46 19.49 -9.82
C PRO A 336 26.68 18.72 -9.28
N LEU A 337 26.45 17.60 -8.59
CA LEU A 337 27.52 16.75 -8.05
C LEU A 337 28.32 16.06 -9.17
N ILE A 338 27.64 15.54 -10.20
CA ILE A 338 28.26 14.98 -11.41
C ILE A 338 29.09 16.06 -12.11
N GLN A 339 28.56 17.28 -12.25
CA GLN A 339 29.30 18.40 -12.85
C GLN A 339 30.57 18.75 -12.06
N ASP A 340 30.50 18.80 -10.73
CA ASP A 340 31.68 19.09 -9.88
C ASP A 340 32.74 17.98 -9.98
N ARG A 341 32.32 16.71 -9.96
CA ARG A 341 33.21 15.56 -10.15
C ARG A 341 33.86 15.57 -11.54
N PHE A 342 33.12 16.00 -12.57
CA PHE A 342 33.65 16.17 -13.92
C PHE A 342 34.82 17.16 -13.92
N VAL A 343 34.59 18.37 -13.39
CA VAL A 343 35.61 19.42 -13.32
C VAL A 343 36.81 18.94 -12.52
N GLY A 344 36.59 18.33 -11.35
CA GLY A 344 37.66 17.81 -10.51
C GLY A 344 38.55 16.80 -11.23
N LEU A 345 37.94 15.79 -11.87
CA LEU A 345 38.68 14.76 -12.59
C LEU A 345 39.44 15.32 -13.81
N LEU A 346 38.80 16.21 -14.60
CA LEU A 346 39.47 16.79 -15.75
C LEU A 346 40.65 17.67 -15.32
N THR A 347 40.49 18.43 -14.22
CA THR A 347 41.55 19.22 -13.62
C THR A 347 42.72 18.33 -13.21
N GLU A 348 42.47 17.24 -12.49
CA GLU A 348 43.50 16.27 -12.08
C GLU A 348 44.27 15.70 -13.29
N LEU A 349 43.55 15.31 -14.34
CA LEU A 349 44.15 14.78 -15.57
C LEU A 349 45.00 15.83 -16.29
N PHE A 350 44.50 17.05 -16.39
CA PHE A 350 45.22 18.16 -17.00
C PHE A 350 46.50 18.51 -16.23
N THR A 351 46.43 18.63 -14.91
CA THR A 351 47.59 18.92 -14.04
C THR A 351 48.62 17.78 -14.09
N SER A 352 48.18 16.52 -14.10
CA SER A 352 49.10 15.37 -14.12
C SER A 352 49.80 15.18 -15.48
N LYS A 353 49.21 15.64 -16.60
CA LYS A 353 49.78 15.50 -17.95
C LYS A 353 49.57 16.78 -18.79
N PRO A 354 50.26 17.89 -18.47
CA PRO A 354 49.99 19.21 -19.07
C PRO A 354 50.35 19.32 -20.56
N LYS A 355 51.21 18.43 -21.08
CA LYS A 355 51.60 18.40 -22.51
C LYS A 355 50.65 17.59 -23.38
N ARG A 356 49.61 16.99 -22.81
CA ARG A 356 48.68 16.15 -23.56
C ARG A 356 47.60 17.02 -24.18
N ASN A 357 47.58 17.05 -25.51
CA ASN A 357 46.50 17.69 -26.24
C ASN A 357 45.28 16.78 -26.24
N PHE A 358 44.11 17.37 -26.02
CA PHE A 358 42.82 16.70 -26.14
C PHE A 358 41.80 17.63 -26.77
N GLN A 359 40.74 17.06 -27.35
CA GLN A 359 39.67 17.80 -27.99
C GLN A 359 38.34 17.40 -27.37
N MET A 360 37.71 18.35 -26.69
CA MET A 360 36.39 18.20 -26.10
C MET A 360 35.54 19.38 -26.55
N SER A 361 34.34 19.11 -27.04
CA SER A 361 33.31 20.12 -27.27
C SER A 361 32.17 19.93 -26.29
N ILE A 362 31.63 21.04 -25.80
CA ILE A 362 30.49 21.09 -24.91
C ILE A 362 29.43 21.95 -25.57
N ILE A 363 28.28 21.35 -25.90
CA ILE A 363 27.16 22.02 -26.54
C ILE A 363 26.07 22.16 -25.50
N THR A 364 25.70 23.39 -25.15
CA THR A 364 24.62 23.69 -24.21
C THR A 364 23.47 24.38 -24.93
N THR A 365 22.24 24.08 -24.52
CA THR A 365 21.02 24.68 -25.07
C THR A 365 20.42 25.74 -24.15
N SER A 366 20.96 25.90 -22.94
CA SER A 366 20.45 26.82 -21.94
C SER A 366 21.36 28.02 -21.73
N GLN A 367 20.76 29.22 -21.77
CA GLN A 367 21.45 30.50 -21.66
C GLN A 367 21.84 30.87 -20.21
N THR A 368 21.41 30.09 -19.21
CA THR A 368 21.62 30.44 -17.79
C THR A 368 23.04 30.13 -17.33
N GLY A 369 23.86 31.15 -17.01
CA GLY A 369 25.28 31.03 -16.64
C GLY A 369 25.63 30.33 -15.31
N HIS A 370 24.71 29.56 -14.71
CA HIS A 370 24.89 28.91 -13.40
C HIS A 370 25.43 27.47 -13.48
N TRP A 371 26.09 27.09 -14.57
CA TRP A 371 26.68 25.75 -14.72
C TRP A 371 27.99 25.64 -13.95
N ARG A 372 28.04 24.74 -12.97
CA ARG A 372 29.29 24.45 -12.23
C ARG A 372 30.35 23.90 -13.17
N LEU A 373 29.94 23.08 -14.16
CA LEU A 373 30.82 22.55 -15.18
C LEU A 373 31.51 23.66 -15.99
N LEU A 374 30.76 24.50 -16.71
CA LEU A 374 31.37 25.51 -17.58
C LEU A 374 32.16 26.55 -16.79
N ASN A 375 31.67 26.98 -15.62
CA ASN A 375 32.41 27.90 -14.78
C ASN A 375 33.71 27.28 -14.26
N GLY A 376 33.68 26.01 -13.83
CA GLY A 376 34.86 25.26 -13.41
C GLY A 376 35.85 24.95 -14.53
N LEU A 377 35.40 24.82 -15.77
CA LEU A 377 36.29 24.67 -16.93
C LEU A 377 36.89 26.00 -17.39
N ARG A 378 36.14 27.10 -17.28
CA ARG A 378 36.64 28.44 -17.61
C ARG A 378 37.80 28.87 -16.72
N THR A 379 37.82 28.48 -15.44
CA THR A 379 38.95 28.76 -14.54
C THR A 379 40.25 28.07 -14.98
N LEU A 380 40.16 26.97 -15.72
CA LEU A 380 41.31 26.27 -16.29
C LEU A 380 41.89 26.99 -17.53
N GLN A 381 41.22 28.04 -18.06
CA GLN A 381 41.64 28.81 -19.24
C GLN A 381 41.84 27.98 -20.52
N ILE A 382 41.22 26.80 -20.59
CA ILE A 382 41.29 25.86 -21.73
C ILE A 382 40.04 25.91 -22.63
N VAL A 383 39.09 26.79 -22.31
CA VAL A 383 37.79 26.85 -22.99
C VAL A 383 37.82 27.93 -24.06
N TYR A 384 37.66 27.51 -25.32
CA TYR A 384 37.31 28.39 -26.43
C TYR A 384 35.80 28.33 -26.65
N SER A 385 35.14 29.49 -26.67
CA SER A 385 33.69 29.58 -26.89
C SER A 385 33.43 29.97 -28.34
N VAL A 386 32.64 29.17 -29.04
CA VAL A 386 32.16 29.46 -30.39
C VAL A 386 30.74 30.01 -30.29
N HIS A 387 30.45 31.11 -30.98
CA HIS A 387 29.12 31.72 -31.00
C HIS A 387 28.37 31.41 -32.29
N ASP A 388 27.04 31.56 -32.30
CA ASP A 388 26.18 31.19 -33.44
C ASP A 388 26.62 31.81 -34.78
N GLN A 389 27.25 32.99 -34.74
CA GLN A 389 27.76 33.70 -35.93
C GLN A 389 28.98 33.02 -36.57
N GLU A 390 29.67 32.15 -35.82
CA GLU A 390 30.83 31.37 -36.24
C GLU A 390 30.44 29.93 -36.63
N MET A 391 29.16 29.56 -36.47
CA MET A 391 28.62 28.26 -36.84
C MET A 391 28.28 28.20 -38.34
N LEU A 392 28.09 26.98 -38.85
CA LEU A 392 27.68 26.75 -40.24
C LEU A 392 26.35 27.45 -40.53
N GLY A 393 26.29 28.15 -41.65
CA GLY A 393 25.03 28.66 -42.19
C GLY A 393 24.09 27.50 -42.57
N LYS A 394 22.78 27.78 -42.62
CA LYS A 394 21.76 26.76 -42.90
C LYS A 394 22.07 25.92 -44.15
N GLU A 395 22.42 26.56 -45.25
CA GLU A 395 22.73 25.89 -46.53
C GLU A 395 23.99 25.01 -46.42
N GLU A 396 25.01 25.46 -45.68
CA GLU A 396 26.24 24.69 -45.49
C GLU A 396 26.02 23.48 -44.56
N LEU A 397 25.18 23.65 -43.55
CA LEU A 397 24.74 22.58 -42.67
C LEU A 397 23.95 21.51 -43.44
N GLU A 398 22.96 21.91 -44.25
CA GLU A 398 22.18 21.00 -45.09
C GLU A 398 23.09 20.19 -46.02
N ASN A 399 24.02 20.86 -46.72
CA ASN A 399 24.99 20.22 -47.58
C ASN A 399 25.93 19.26 -46.81
N THR A 400 26.27 19.58 -45.56
CA THR A 400 27.11 18.74 -44.72
C THR A 400 26.36 17.50 -44.24
N ILE A 401 25.13 17.68 -43.75
CA ILE A 401 24.25 16.58 -43.33
C ILE A 401 24.00 15.64 -44.50
N GLN A 402 23.70 16.17 -45.70
CA GLN A 402 23.45 15.34 -46.88
C GLN A 402 24.65 14.46 -47.27
N LYS A 403 25.88 14.91 -47.02
CA LYS A 403 27.10 14.11 -47.23
C LYS A 403 27.31 13.05 -46.15
N LEU A 404 26.77 13.26 -44.95
CA LEU A 404 26.88 12.33 -43.82
C LEU A 404 25.79 11.26 -43.84
N LEU A 405 24.62 11.59 -44.36
CA LEU A 405 23.57 10.62 -44.65
C LEU A 405 24.09 9.63 -45.72
N GLY A 406 23.74 8.35 -45.56
CA GLY A 406 24.16 7.34 -46.52
C GLY A 406 23.51 7.62 -47.88
N ASN A 407 24.24 7.38 -48.99
CA ASN A 407 23.72 7.60 -50.35
C ASN A 407 22.40 6.87 -50.67
N ASN A 408 22.03 5.87 -49.85
CA ASN A 408 20.81 5.06 -50.01
C ASN A 408 19.79 5.29 -48.88
N ASP A 409 20.05 6.19 -47.93
CA ASP A 409 19.05 6.55 -46.94
C ASP A 409 17.99 7.44 -47.59
N ALA A 410 16.72 7.20 -47.31
CA ALA A 410 15.64 7.92 -47.94
C ALA A 410 14.52 8.29 -46.96
N TRP A 411 14.10 9.54 -47.06
CA TRP A 411 12.91 10.04 -46.40
C TRP A 411 11.71 9.86 -47.32
N VAL A 412 10.71 9.11 -46.87
CA VAL A 412 9.50 8.85 -47.65
C VAL A 412 8.31 9.43 -46.90
N THR A 413 7.78 10.52 -47.45
CA THR A 413 6.65 11.25 -46.89
C THR A 413 5.51 11.37 -47.89
N SER A 414 4.30 11.59 -47.40
CA SER A 414 3.10 11.82 -48.21
C SER A 414 2.16 12.74 -47.46
N GLN A 415 1.48 13.65 -48.16
CA GLN A 415 0.48 14.53 -47.56
C GLN A 415 -0.80 13.81 -47.09
N ILE A 416 -1.05 12.57 -47.55
CA ILE A 416 -2.26 11.79 -47.25
C ILE A 416 -1.86 10.34 -46.97
N SER A 417 -2.46 9.72 -45.94
CA SER A 417 -2.26 8.31 -45.65
C SER A 417 -2.80 7.40 -46.77
N GLY A 418 -2.24 6.20 -46.95
CA GLY A 418 -2.70 5.23 -47.94
C GLY A 418 -2.16 5.40 -49.38
N LEU A 419 -1.26 6.35 -49.64
CA LEU A 419 -0.64 6.56 -50.96
C LEU A 419 0.51 5.59 -51.31
N GLY A 420 0.63 4.47 -50.59
CA GLY A 420 1.58 3.40 -50.94
C GLY A 420 3.04 3.59 -50.48
N LYS A 421 3.33 4.47 -49.51
CA LYS A 421 4.68 4.70 -48.96
C LYS A 421 5.41 3.42 -48.53
N SER A 422 4.78 2.62 -47.68
CA SER A 422 5.37 1.35 -47.24
C SER A 422 5.58 0.37 -48.41
N THR A 423 4.73 0.41 -49.44
CA THR A 423 4.86 -0.42 -50.65
C THR A 423 6.07 0.03 -51.46
N TYR A 424 6.21 1.34 -51.69
CA TYR A 424 7.37 1.92 -52.36
C TYR A 424 8.68 1.55 -51.67
N ILE A 425 8.76 1.73 -50.34
CA ILE A 425 9.97 1.38 -49.56
C ILE A 425 10.29 -0.10 -49.70
N ARG A 426 9.28 -0.97 -49.58
CA ARG A 426 9.46 -2.42 -49.73
C ARG A 426 9.97 -2.78 -51.11
N ASP A 427 9.39 -2.21 -52.17
CA ASP A 427 9.76 -2.50 -53.55
C ASP A 427 11.19 -2.03 -53.86
N GLU A 428 11.60 -0.87 -53.34
CA GLU A 428 12.98 -0.38 -53.44
C GLU A 428 13.98 -1.29 -52.72
N ILE A 429 13.67 -1.73 -51.49
CA ILE A 429 14.52 -2.65 -50.72
C ILE A 429 14.65 -4.01 -51.43
N LEU A 430 13.55 -4.52 -52.00
CA LEU A 430 13.56 -5.74 -52.81
C LEU A 430 14.39 -5.57 -54.09
N ARG A 431 14.29 -4.41 -54.75
CA ARG A 431 15.11 -4.07 -55.92
C ARG A 431 16.60 -4.05 -55.60
N MET A 432 16.97 -3.64 -54.39
CA MET A 432 18.35 -3.68 -53.88
C MET A 432 18.80 -5.08 -53.42
N ASN A 433 17.93 -6.10 -53.51
CA ASN A 433 18.16 -7.45 -53.01
C ASN A 433 18.56 -7.49 -51.53
N LYS A 434 17.92 -6.63 -50.72
CA LYS A 434 18.13 -6.57 -49.27
C LYS A 434 16.95 -7.15 -48.50
N HIS A 435 17.23 -7.74 -47.35
CA HIS A 435 16.25 -8.20 -46.38
C HIS A 435 15.54 -7.02 -45.74
N TYR A 436 14.22 -7.03 -45.83
CA TYR A 436 13.35 -5.95 -45.35
C TYR A 436 13.08 -6.08 -43.86
N ILE A 437 13.55 -5.11 -43.06
CA ILE A 437 13.28 -5.04 -41.62
C ILE A 437 12.36 -3.85 -41.35
N LYS A 438 11.10 -4.13 -40.99
CA LYS A 438 10.14 -3.09 -40.59
C LYS A 438 10.22 -2.82 -39.09
N PHE A 439 10.39 -1.56 -38.71
CA PHE A 439 10.53 -1.09 -37.34
C PHE A 439 9.49 0.00 -37.04
N PRO A 440 8.30 -0.36 -36.52
CA PRO A 440 7.26 0.61 -36.21
C PRO A 440 7.54 1.36 -34.89
N ILE A 441 7.34 2.67 -34.88
CA ILE A 441 7.44 3.57 -33.72
C ILE A 441 6.11 4.31 -33.59
N GLY A 442 5.42 4.16 -32.46
CA GLY A 442 4.17 4.87 -32.18
C GLY A 442 3.71 4.69 -30.73
N GLY A 443 2.86 5.60 -30.26
CA GLY A 443 2.32 5.65 -28.90
C GLY A 443 3.27 6.28 -27.88
N GLU A 444 3.14 5.85 -26.63
CA GLU A 444 4.02 6.21 -25.53
C GLU A 444 5.43 5.64 -25.79
N MET A 445 6.42 6.53 -25.88
CA MET A 445 7.76 6.20 -26.38
C MET A 445 8.80 6.29 -25.26
N SER A 446 9.54 5.21 -25.04
CA SER A 446 10.76 5.18 -24.22
C SER A 446 11.95 4.77 -25.09
N ALA A 447 13.03 5.55 -25.02
CA ALA A 447 14.25 5.29 -25.79
C ALA A 447 14.91 3.95 -25.43
N ASP A 448 14.82 3.50 -24.18
CA ASP A 448 15.35 2.20 -23.74
C ASP A 448 14.59 1.03 -24.38
N ILE A 449 13.26 1.13 -24.44
CA ILE A 449 12.41 0.12 -25.09
C ILE A 449 12.72 0.06 -26.59
N LEU A 450 12.92 1.22 -27.23
CA LEU A 450 13.29 1.26 -28.65
C LEU A 450 14.69 0.68 -28.90
N ALA A 451 15.67 1.00 -28.04
CA ALA A 451 16.99 0.41 -28.11
C ALA A 451 16.91 -1.11 -28.00
N GLU A 452 16.19 -1.63 -27.00
CA GLU A 452 15.99 -3.06 -26.81
C GLU A 452 15.35 -3.74 -28.03
N ARG A 453 14.29 -3.13 -28.58
CA ARG A 453 13.60 -3.65 -29.77
C ARG A 453 14.53 -3.67 -30.99
N LEU A 454 15.36 -2.64 -31.19
CA LEU A 454 16.35 -2.62 -32.27
C LEU A 454 17.46 -3.65 -32.06
N ARG A 455 17.93 -3.84 -30.83
CA ARG A 455 18.93 -4.87 -30.49
C ARG A 455 18.44 -6.26 -30.84
N ASN A 456 17.16 -6.56 -30.59
CA ASN A 456 16.56 -7.84 -30.94
C ASN A 456 16.53 -8.08 -32.48
N GLN A 457 16.63 -7.02 -33.29
CA GLN A 457 16.83 -7.08 -34.74
C GLN A 457 18.32 -7.05 -35.13
N GLY A 458 19.22 -6.86 -34.17
CA GLY A 458 20.65 -6.62 -34.37
C GLY A 458 21.38 -7.73 -35.14
N ALA A 459 21.00 -9.00 -34.95
CA ALA A 459 21.58 -10.11 -35.72
C ALA A 459 21.25 -10.01 -37.22
N GLN A 460 20.09 -9.47 -37.57
CA GLN A 460 19.69 -9.25 -38.96
C GLN A 460 20.34 -7.98 -39.52
N LEU A 461 20.43 -6.93 -38.70
CA LEU A 461 21.08 -5.65 -39.05
C LEU A 461 22.61 -5.75 -39.19
N ALA A 462 23.25 -6.70 -38.52
CA ALA A 462 24.70 -6.94 -38.63
C ALA A 462 25.12 -7.48 -40.00
N SER A 463 24.16 -7.92 -40.83
CA SER A 463 24.40 -8.34 -42.20
C SER A 463 24.26 -7.15 -43.16
N SER A 464 25.25 -6.95 -44.04
CA SER A 464 25.21 -5.98 -45.14
C SER A 464 24.03 -6.17 -46.11
N THR A 465 23.35 -7.31 -45.97
CA THR A 465 22.18 -7.72 -46.73
C THR A 465 20.87 -7.16 -46.21
N ALA A 466 20.83 -6.39 -45.12
CA ALA A 466 19.57 -5.83 -44.59
C ALA A 466 19.32 -4.36 -44.97
N ALA A 467 18.07 -3.95 -44.94
CA ALA A 467 17.63 -2.55 -44.98
C ALA A 467 16.58 -2.31 -43.89
N LEU A 468 16.70 -1.16 -43.20
CA LEU A 468 15.84 -0.79 -42.08
C LEU A 468 14.78 0.20 -42.54
N HIS A 469 13.52 -0.14 -42.33
CA HIS A 469 12.39 0.75 -42.53
C HIS A 469 11.81 1.15 -41.17
N ILE A 470 12.03 2.42 -40.79
CA ILE A 470 11.47 3.04 -39.59
C ILE A 470 10.11 3.64 -39.95
N ASP A 471 9.04 3.05 -39.41
CA ASP A 471 7.66 3.45 -39.67
C ASP A 471 7.13 4.25 -38.46
N ILE A 472 7.03 5.58 -38.62
CA ILE A 472 6.69 6.52 -37.56
C ILE A 472 5.20 6.85 -37.63
N GLY A 473 4.44 6.33 -36.67
CA GLY A 473 3.04 6.67 -36.42
C GLY A 473 2.88 7.88 -35.50
N THR A 474 1.72 7.98 -34.83
CA THR A 474 1.44 9.03 -33.83
C THR A 474 2.32 8.87 -32.59
N ILE A 475 3.01 9.93 -32.19
CA ILE A 475 3.98 9.94 -31.06
C ILE A 475 3.64 11.07 -30.09
N GLU A 476 3.70 10.77 -28.78
CA GLU A 476 3.44 11.74 -27.72
C GLU A 476 4.66 12.62 -27.39
N ASN A 477 5.88 12.06 -27.45
CA ASN A 477 7.13 12.76 -27.18
C ASN A 477 8.00 12.95 -28.44
N ALA A 478 7.68 13.99 -29.22
CA ALA A 478 8.39 14.33 -30.46
C ALA A 478 9.87 14.71 -30.23
N GLN A 479 10.21 15.26 -29.07
CA GLN A 479 11.58 15.67 -28.76
C GLN A 479 12.52 14.47 -28.63
N GLN A 480 12.10 13.46 -27.87
CA GLN A 480 12.88 12.24 -27.68
C GLN A 480 13.07 11.47 -29.00
N LEU A 481 12.05 11.50 -29.88
CA LEU A 481 12.16 10.92 -31.22
C LEU A 481 13.23 11.63 -32.04
N ASN A 482 13.23 12.97 -32.02
CA ASN A 482 14.22 13.75 -32.76
C ASN A 482 15.65 13.45 -32.29
N GLU A 483 15.87 13.35 -30.98
CA GLU A 483 17.18 12.99 -30.43
C GLU A 483 17.63 11.59 -30.88
N LEU A 484 16.71 10.61 -30.88
CA LEU A 484 17.00 9.26 -31.34
C LEU A 484 17.30 9.21 -32.84
N LEU A 485 16.48 9.88 -33.66
CA LEU A 485 16.68 9.94 -35.11
C LEU A 485 17.98 10.66 -35.47
N TYR A 486 18.31 11.75 -34.77
CA TYR A 486 19.57 12.46 -34.93
C TYR A 486 20.76 11.52 -34.69
N CYS A 487 20.76 10.79 -33.57
CA CYS A 487 21.84 9.85 -33.28
C CYS A 487 21.89 8.68 -34.28
N LEU A 488 20.74 8.12 -34.64
CA LEU A 488 20.65 6.98 -35.53
C LEU A 488 21.07 7.31 -36.97
N LEU A 489 20.69 8.48 -37.49
CA LEU A 489 20.99 8.86 -38.87
C LEU A 489 22.42 9.37 -39.02
N LEU A 490 22.86 10.24 -38.11
CA LEU A 490 24.18 10.89 -38.23
C LEU A 490 25.31 10.05 -37.66
N PHE A 491 25.11 9.43 -36.49
CA PHE A 491 26.15 8.64 -35.82
C PHE A 491 26.02 7.15 -36.08
N ARG A 492 24.92 6.70 -36.70
CA ARG A 492 24.62 5.29 -36.93
C ARG A 492 24.66 4.43 -35.67
N SER A 493 24.65 5.07 -34.51
CA SER A 493 24.79 4.43 -33.22
C SER A 493 24.23 5.32 -32.13
N PHE A 494 23.72 4.68 -31.09
CA PHE A 494 23.29 5.34 -29.88
C PHE A 494 23.31 4.33 -28.73
N ARG A 495 23.32 4.84 -27.50
CA ARG A 495 23.19 4.02 -26.30
C ARG A 495 22.19 4.67 -25.37
N PHE A 496 21.20 3.90 -24.94
CA PHE A 496 20.29 4.25 -23.85
C PHE A 496 20.41 3.15 -22.78
N GLY A 497 20.59 3.56 -21.53
CA GLY A 497 20.91 2.63 -20.43
C GLY A 497 22.15 1.77 -20.72
N GLN A 498 22.01 0.45 -20.57
CA GLN A 498 23.08 -0.52 -20.84
C GLN A 498 23.17 -0.95 -22.31
N GLU A 499 22.20 -0.56 -23.14
CA GLU A 499 22.05 -1.09 -24.49
C GLU A 499 22.68 -0.17 -25.53
N ALA A 500 23.71 -0.67 -26.21
CA ALA A 500 24.35 0.03 -27.31
C ALA A 500 23.84 -0.53 -28.65
N ILE A 501 23.37 0.38 -29.51
CA ILE A 501 22.88 0.08 -30.85
C ILE A 501 23.86 0.65 -31.85
N TYR A 502 24.14 -0.14 -32.89
CA TYR A 502 24.91 0.25 -34.04
C TYR A 502 24.24 -0.31 -35.30
N VAL A 503 24.03 0.57 -36.28
CA VAL A 503 23.55 0.21 -37.61
C VAL A 503 24.72 0.37 -38.58
N PRO A 504 25.14 -0.69 -39.29
CA PRO A 504 26.23 -0.58 -40.24
C PRO A 504 25.97 0.48 -41.34
N PRO A 505 26.98 1.25 -41.79
CA PRO A 505 26.82 2.32 -42.79
C PRO A 505 26.23 1.87 -44.13
N ASP A 506 26.37 0.60 -44.46
CA ASP A 506 25.90 -0.03 -45.68
C ASP A 506 24.46 -0.56 -45.58
N VAL A 507 23.85 -0.52 -44.39
CA VAL A 507 22.42 -0.78 -44.16
C VAL A 507 21.65 0.51 -44.42
N PRO A 508 20.85 0.59 -45.51
CA PRO A 508 20.05 1.77 -45.80
C PRO A 508 18.96 1.94 -44.74
N ILE A 509 18.73 3.19 -44.34
CA ILE A 509 17.65 3.56 -43.43
C ILE A 509 16.58 4.34 -44.21
N TYR A 510 15.37 3.80 -44.22
CA TYR A 510 14.18 4.45 -44.76
C TYR A 510 13.31 4.94 -43.62
N ILE A 511 12.93 6.21 -43.64
CA ILE A 511 12.00 6.79 -42.66
C ILE A 511 10.67 7.08 -43.34
N GLU A 512 9.62 6.41 -42.86
CA GLU A 512 8.23 6.69 -43.20
C GLU A 512 7.60 7.52 -42.08
N LEU A 513 7.03 8.68 -42.42
CA LEU A 513 6.26 9.52 -41.50
C LEU A 513 4.77 9.42 -41.84
N ASP A 514 3.91 9.18 -40.85
CA ASP A 514 2.47 9.23 -41.05
C ASP A 514 1.99 10.68 -41.32
N ALA A 515 0.86 10.85 -41.99
CA ALA A 515 0.35 12.14 -42.49
C ALA A 515 -0.45 12.95 -41.45
N SER A 516 -0.28 12.66 -40.16
CA SER A 516 -1.04 13.29 -39.07
C SER A 516 -0.71 14.79 -38.88
N PRO A 517 -1.62 15.62 -38.33
CA PRO A 517 -1.35 17.05 -38.07
C PRO A 517 -0.16 17.31 -37.13
N HIS A 518 0.24 16.32 -36.32
CA HIS A 518 1.38 16.42 -35.39
C HIS A 518 2.72 16.15 -36.08
N THR A 519 2.74 15.39 -37.18
CA THR A 519 3.95 15.10 -37.97
C THR A 519 4.28 16.22 -38.97
N SER A 520 3.33 17.08 -39.33
CA SER A 520 3.60 18.33 -40.08
C SER A 520 4.50 19.31 -39.31
N ASN A 521 4.37 19.40 -37.98
CA ASN A 521 5.28 20.22 -37.15
C ASN A 521 6.68 19.61 -37.01
N LEU A 522 6.82 18.29 -37.15
CA LEU A 522 8.11 17.60 -37.19
C LEU A 522 8.83 17.84 -38.51
N GLN A 523 8.10 17.88 -39.63
CA GLN A 523 8.64 18.22 -40.96
C GLN A 523 9.17 19.65 -41.08
N GLU A 524 8.62 20.61 -40.32
CA GLU A 524 9.11 21.99 -40.30
C GLU A 524 10.28 22.22 -39.33
N ARG A 525 10.55 21.29 -38.41
CA ARG A 525 11.50 21.44 -37.30
C ARG A 525 12.72 20.50 -37.35
N MET A 526 12.66 19.42 -38.14
CA MET A 526 13.81 18.60 -38.52
C MET A 526 14.41 19.12 -39.82
#